data_AF-A0A9X2FHK9-F1
#
_entry.id   AF-A0A9X2FHK9-F1
#
_cell.length_a   1.000
_cell.length_b   1.000
_cell.length_c   1.000
_cell.angle_alpha   90.00
_cell.angle_beta   90.00
_cell.angle_gamma   90.00
#
_symmetry.space_group_name_H-M   'P 1'
#
loop_
_entity.id
_entity.type
_entity.pdbx_description
1 polymer ?
#
loop_
_entity_poly.entity_id
_entity_poly.type
_entity_poly.pdbx_seq_one_letter_code
_entity_poly.pdbx_strand_id
1 'polypeptide(L)'
;MACRGIGRFALVIALTLGVRATFAAATTFFQAPLNGGDGFQSELETLQVADNFLLGTPTKITSLRWWGVYATSAAEVDDFTIRFFHDDSGDPELEPTRTFEGLAVSRSDSGLVDAFDDTVYVYEATLPTSVIQTGNSVGYVSILNSPPNGWFWLQSDTSNSNWFRFDDQDIWVEAVNETTGDLAFELAGVTPPVGDYNADFVVDHKDYTLWKDTFGSTTLLAADGNGDNHVDLADYVVWRNNLGASAVALRSNVYGATTDTTSFMSGTAHQTNVPEPSAVKLLYLCILLLLVRSRFKNAVKSQRFSWRPSRSIKTKVT
;
A
#
# COMPACT_ATOMS: atom_id res chain seq x y z
N MET A 1 -40.40 33.14 34.01
CA MET A 1 -41.30 32.12 33.42
C MET A 1 -41.59 32.59 31.99
N ALA A 2 -41.31 31.91 30.89
CA ALA A 2 -40.84 30.57 30.63
C ALA A 2 -40.00 30.59 29.34
N CYS A 3 -39.08 29.64 29.26
CA CYS A 3 -38.10 29.38 28.23
C CYS A 3 -38.72 28.69 27.00
N ARG A 4 -38.34 29.09 25.77
CA ARG A 4 -38.43 28.33 24.50
C ARG A 4 -37.38 28.93 23.57
N GLY A 5 -36.42 28.26 22.95
CA GLY A 5 -36.18 26.83 22.74
C GLY A 5 -35.43 26.79 21.41
N ILE A 6 -34.10 26.81 21.46
CA ILE A 6 -33.21 26.82 20.28
C ILE A 6 -33.37 25.49 19.54
N GLY A 7 -33.84 25.55 18.30
CA GLY A 7 -33.94 24.40 17.41
C GLY A 7 -32.55 23.87 17.09
N ARG A 8 -32.23 22.69 17.62
CA ARG A 8 -31.05 21.91 17.22
C ARG A 8 -31.32 21.31 15.85
N PHE A 9 -30.60 21.79 14.83
CA PHE A 9 -30.37 21.03 13.60
C PHE A 9 -29.55 19.80 13.97
N ALA A 10 -30.20 18.64 14.03
CA ALA A 10 -29.50 17.37 14.07
C ALA A 10 -29.04 17.04 12.65
N LEU A 11 -27.73 17.17 12.41
CA LEU A 11 -27.05 16.59 11.26
C LEU A 11 -27.21 15.08 11.35
N VAL A 12 -28.10 14.50 10.56
CA VAL A 12 -28.19 13.05 10.39
C VAL A 12 -27.03 12.67 9.47
N ILE A 13 -25.91 12.26 10.06
CA ILE A 13 -24.89 11.50 9.34
C ILE A 13 -25.51 10.12 9.12
N ALA A 14 -26.10 9.92 7.95
CA ALA A 14 -26.53 8.61 7.50
C ALA A 14 -25.28 7.77 7.23
N LEU A 15 -24.82 7.05 8.25
CA LEU A 15 -23.82 6.01 8.07
C LEU A 15 -24.52 4.79 7.48
N THR A 16 -24.68 4.76 6.15
CA THR A 16 -25.09 3.57 5.43
C THR A 16 -23.96 2.55 5.51
N LEU A 17 -23.94 1.76 6.58
CA LEU A 17 -23.19 0.50 6.65
C LEU A 17 -23.85 -0.50 5.70
N GLY A 18 -23.57 -0.36 4.41
CA GLY A 18 -23.72 -1.47 3.47
C GLY A 18 -22.78 -2.59 3.93
N VAL A 19 -23.30 -3.80 4.07
CA VAL A 19 -22.48 -5.00 4.26
C VAL A 19 -21.67 -5.18 2.98
N ARG A 20 -20.45 -4.63 2.95
CA ARG A 20 -19.52 -4.91 1.86
C ARG A 20 -19.09 -6.37 1.99
N ALA A 21 -19.15 -7.12 0.89
CA ALA A 21 -18.40 -8.37 0.84
C ALA A 21 -16.93 -8.05 1.20
N THR A 22 -16.30 -8.85 2.02
CA THR A 22 -14.88 -8.68 2.33
C THR A 22 -14.08 -9.44 1.30
N PHE A 23 -13.07 -8.79 0.70
CA PHE A 23 -12.03 -9.54 -0.01
C PHE A 23 -11.42 -10.61 0.91
N ALA A 24 -10.88 -11.67 0.30
CA ALA A 24 -10.06 -12.63 1.03
C ALA A 24 -8.74 -12.00 1.55
N ALA A 25 -8.30 -10.90 0.93
CA ALA A 25 -7.14 -10.09 1.31
C ALA A 25 -7.56 -8.71 1.85
N ALA A 26 -6.68 -8.01 2.55
CA ALA A 26 -6.99 -6.69 3.10
C ALA A 26 -7.05 -5.64 1.98
N THR A 27 -7.95 -4.68 2.11
CA THR A 27 -7.98 -3.47 1.27
C THR A 27 -6.67 -2.69 1.44
N THR A 28 -5.95 -2.48 0.35
CA THR A 28 -4.70 -1.70 0.33
C THR A 28 -4.89 -0.34 -0.32
N PHE A 29 -5.94 -0.19 -1.11
CA PHE A 29 -6.30 1.05 -1.78
C PHE A 29 -7.80 1.08 -2.08
N PHE A 30 -8.41 2.27 -1.96
CA PHE A 30 -9.84 2.45 -2.15
C PHE A 30 -10.16 3.86 -2.64
N GLN A 31 -10.74 3.97 -3.83
CA GLN A 31 -11.45 5.13 -4.37
C GLN A 31 -12.95 4.81 -4.35
N ALA A 32 -13.72 5.57 -3.58
CA ALA A 32 -15.09 5.19 -3.27
C ALA A 32 -16.04 5.54 -4.41
N PRO A 33 -16.99 4.65 -4.77
CA PRO A 33 -17.99 4.98 -5.78
C PRO A 33 -18.87 6.16 -5.34
N LEU A 34 -19.14 7.07 -6.27
CA LEU A 34 -20.04 8.20 -6.06
C LEU A 34 -21.48 7.79 -6.39
N ASN A 35 -22.39 7.89 -5.41
CA ASN A 35 -23.82 7.72 -5.67
C ASN A 35 -24.35 8.91 -6.49
N GLY A 36 -24.98 8.63 -7.62
CA GLY A 36 -25.34 9.64 -8.62
C GLY A 36 -24.14 10.14 -9.43
N GLY A 37 -23.03 9.40 -9.42
CA GLY A 37 -21.84 9.70 -10.20
C GLY A 37 -22.04 9.44 -11.70
N ASP A 38 -21.22 10.10 -12.53
CA ASP A 38 -21.24 9.91 -13.97
C ASP A 38 -20.57 8.59 -14.40
N GLY A 39 -20.75 8.21 -15.66
CA GLY A 39 -20.13 7.04 -16.28
C GLY A 39 -18.97 7.41 -17.20
N PHE A 40 -17.81 6.79 -17.03
CA PHE A 40 -16.67 6.89 -17.93
C PHE A 40 -16.64 5.70 -18.88
N GLN A 41 -16.71 5.96 -20.18
CA GLN A 41 -16.77 4.90 -21.17
C GLN A 41 -15.46 4.10 -21.15
N SER A 42 -15.52 2.83 -20.76
CA SER A 42 -14.32 2.00 -20.71
C SER A 42 -13.92 1.44 -22.07
N GLU A 43 -14.82 1.53 -23.06
CA GLU A 43 -14.64 0.97 -24.40
C GLU A 43 -15.52 1.66 -25.45
N LEU A 44 -14.89 2.16 -26.50
CA LEU A 44 -15.48 2.53 -27.78
C LEU A 44 -14.53 1.96 -28.83
N GLU A 45 -14.90 0.83 -29.42
CA GLU A 45 -14.00 0.03 -30.27
C GLU A 45 -12.78 -0.49 -29.49
N THR A 46 -11.65 0.20 -29.56
CA THR A 46 -10.39 -0.19 -28.90
C THR A 46 -10.05 0.69 -27.70
N LEU A 47 -10.80 1.79 -27.49
CA LEU A 47 -10.56 2.77 -26.41
C LEU A 47 -10.33 2.09 -25.06
N GLN A 48 -9.34 2.61 -24.35
CA GLN A 48 -8.97 2.18 -23.01
C GLN A 48 -8.97 3.40 -22.09
N VAL A 49 -9.47 3.21 -20.89
CA VAL A 49 -9.37 4.18 -19.81
C VAL A 49 -8.54 3.57 -18.69
N ALA A 50 -7.65 4.36 -18.12
CA ALA A 50 -6.88 3.99 -16.95
C ALA A 50 -7.01 5.04 -15.85
N ASP A 51 -6.83 4.58 -14.63
CA ASP A 51 -6.72 5.44 -13.46
C ASP A 51 -5.52 5.04 -12.61
N ASN A 52 -4.98 6.01 -11.89
CA ASN A 52 -3.81 5.85 -11.08
C ASN A 52 -4.13 5.44 -9.64
N PHE A 53 -3.14 4.84 -8.97
CA PHE A 53 -3.20 4.54 -7.56
C PHE A 53 -1.81 4.65 -6.94
N LEU A 54 -1.77 4.98 -5.64
CA LEU A 54 -0.55 5.07 -4.87
C LEU A 54 -0.67 4.23 -3.60
N LEU A 55 0.24 3.25 -3.44
CA LEU A 55 0.31 2.43 -2.24
C LEU A 55 1.48 2.90 -1.37
N GLY A 56 1.24 3.16 -0.07
CA GLY A 56 2.28 3.64 0.84
C GLY A 56 3.37 2.60 1.15
N THR A 57 3.08 1.31 0.96
CA THR A 57 3.99 0.19 1.20
C THR A 57 4.00 -0.77 0.01
N PRO A 58 5.11 -1.50 -0.21
CA PRO A 58 5.13 -2.57 -1.20
C PRO A 58 3.95 -3.52 -0.98
N THR A 59 3.30 -3.95 -2.06
CA THR A 59 2.08 -4.75 -1.97
C THR A 59 2.04 -5.77 -3.10
N LYS A 60 1.68 -7.02 -2.76
CA LYS A 60 1.21 -8.02 -3.71
C LYS A 60 -0.30 -7.86 -3.84
N ILE A 61 -0.75 -7.18 -4.88
CA ILE A 61 -2.17 -7.05 -5.21
C ILE A 61 -2.67 -8.41 -5.67
N THR A 62 -3.76 -8.88 -5.08
CA THR A 62 -4.32 -10.22 -5.32
C THR A 62 -5.75 -10.17 -5.83
N SER A 63 -6.45 -9.06 -5.64
CA SER A 63 -7.84 -8.94 -6.05
C SER A 63 -8.21 -7.48 -6.27
N LEU A 64 -9.21 -7.28 -7.11
CA LEU A 64 -9.77 -5.97 -7.42
C LEU A 64 -11.29 -6.02 -7.29
N ARG A 65 -11.83 -4.83 -7.02
CA ARG A 65 -13.24 -4.53 -7.07
C ARG A 65 -13.39 -3.21 -7.79
N TRP A 66 -14.37 -3.12 -8.67
CA TRP A 66 -14.66 -1.90 -9.41
C TRP A 66 -16.17 -1.75 -9.57
N TRP A 67 -16.59 -0.52 -9.85
CA TRP A 67 -18.00 -0.17 -10.00
C TRP A 67 -18.26 0.32 -11.42
N GLY A 68 -19.41 -0.07 -11.95
CA GLY A 68 -19.81 0.36 -13.28
C GLY A 68 -21.29 0.16 -13.54
N VAL A 69 -21.72 0.74 -14.64
CA VAL A 69 -23.11 0.79 -15.09
C VAL A 69 -23.19 0.35 -16.54
N TYR A 70 -24.30 -0.29 -16.92
CA TYR A 70 -24.63 -0.56 -18.31
C TYR A 70 -25.62 0.47 -18.81
N ALA A 71 -25.22 1.29 -19.78
CA ALA A 71 -26.10 2.26 -20.44
C ALA A 71 -26.69 1.65 -21.73
N THR A 72 -27.21 0.42 -21.65
CA THR A 72 -27.74 -0.31 -22.80
C THR A 72 -28.98 -1.13 -22.45
N SER A 73 -29.83 -1.37 -23.46
CA SER A 73 -30.92 -2.35 -23.36
C SER A 73 -30.52 -3.74 -23.88
N ALA A 74 -29.27 -3.92 -24.31
CA ALA A 74 -28.75 -5.19 -24.80
C ALA A 74 -28.44 -6.16 -23.64
N ALA A 75 -28.11 -7.41 -23.97
CA ALA A 75 -27.66 -8.36 -22.97
C ALA A 75 -26.32 -7.91 -22.38
N GLU A 76 -26.30 -7.71 -21.07
CA GLU A 76 -25.09 -7.42 -20.30
C GLU A 76 -24.18 -8.65 -20.27
N VAL A 77 -23.00 -8.53 -20.87
CA VAL A 77 -21.97 -9.58 -20.85
C VAL A 77 -20.79 -9.04 -20.05
N ASP A 78 -20.34 -9.82 -19.07
CA ASP A 78 -19.17 -9.50 -18.25
C ASP A 78 -17.97 -10.29 -18.82
N ASP A 79 -17.12 -9.66 -19.62
CA ASP A 79 -15.89 -10.25 -20.14
C ASP A 79 -14.75 -9.23 -20.04
N PHE A 80 -14.27 -9.10 -18.81
CA PHE A 80 -13.34 -8.04 -18.44
C PHE A 80 -11.88 -8.41 -18.69
N THR A 81 -11.15 -7.48 -19.29
CA THR A 81 -9.69 -7.47 -19.37
C THR A 81 -9.14 -6.47 -18.37
N ILE A 82 -8.33 -6.92 -17.42
CA ILE A 82 -7.69 -6.08 -16.40
C ILE A 82 -6.21 -5.93 -16.71
N ARG A 83 -5.72 -4.70 -16.76
CA ARG A 83 -4.34 -4.37 -17.09
C ARG A 83 -3.74 -3.46 -16.04
N PHE A 84 -2.48 -3.69 -15.71
CA PHE A 84 -1.69 -2.87 -14.80
C PHE A 84 -0.48 -2.29 -15.52
N PHE A 85 -0.11 -1.07 -15.17
CA PHE A 85 1.01 -0.34 -15.74
C PHE A 85 1.85 0.31 -14.65
N HIS A 86 3.14 0.45 -14.90
CA HIS A 86 3.98 1.35 -14.12
C HIS A 86 3.81 2.80 -14.60
N ASP A 87 4.34 3.71 -13.81
CA ASP A 87 4.43 5.12 -14.15
C ASP A 87 5.60 5.39 -15.11
N ASP A 88 5.30 6.13 -16.17
CA ASP A 88 6.26 6.74 -17.08
C ASP A 88 6.08 8.27 -17.04
N SER A 89 6.73 8.90 -16.07
CA SER A 89 6.81 10.36 -15.95
C SER A 89 5.45 11.06 -15.73
N GLY A 90 4.52 10.41 -15.02
CA GLY A 90 3.18 10.93 -14.72
C GLY A 90 2.07 10.40 -15.63
N ASP A 91 2.41 9.53 -16.60
CA ASP A 91 1.47 8.80 -17.43
C ASP A 91 1.66 7.29 -17.26
N PRO A 92 0.67 6.44 -17.60
CA PRO A 92 0.90 5.01 -17.65
C PRO A 92 1.93 4.65 -18.74
N GLU A 93 2.74 3.61 -18.50
CA GLU A 93 3.57 3.02 -19.55
C GLU A 93 2.73 2.55 -20.77
N LEU A 94 3.34 2.49 -21.96
CA LEU A 94 2.66 2.00 -23.16
C LEU A 94 2.34 0.49 -23.07
N GLU A 95 3.27 -0.28 -22.52
CA GLU A 95 3.11 -1.73 -22.35
C GLU A 95 2.56 -2.04 -20.95
N PRO A 96 1.51 -2.86 -20.83
CA PRO A 96 1.05 -3.30 -19.53
C PRO A 96 2.10 -4.19 -18.86
N THR A 97 2.42 -3.89 -17.61
CA THR A 97 3.24 -4.76 -16.76
C THR A 97 2.56 -6.12 -16.57
N ARG A 98 1.23 -6.14 -16.48
CA ARG A 98 0.40 -7.36 -16.39
C ARG A 98 -0.93 -7.17 -17.10
N THR A 99 -1.37 -8.23 -17.77
CA THR A 99 -2.70 -8.33 -18.40
C THR A 99 -3.38 -9.61 -17.94
N PHE A 100 -4.65 -9.51 -17.58
CA PHE A 100 -5.49 -10.63 -17.18
C PHE A 100 -6.76 -10.63 -18.03
N GLU A 101 -7.03 -11.76 -18.66
CA GLU A 101 -8.18 -12.00 -19.54
C GLU A 101 -8.88 -13.29 -19.11
N GLY A 102 -10.16 -13.43 -19.43
CA GLY A 102 -10.93 -14.63 -19.08
C GLY A 102 -11.02 -14.89 -17.57
N LEU A 103 -11.00 -13.81 -16.77
CA LEU A 103 -11.14 -13.89 -15.32
C LEU A 103 -12.58 -14.26 -14.94
N ALA A 104 -12.72 -15.09 -13.90
CA ALA A 104 -14.02 -15.25 -13.26
C ALA A 104 -14.34 -13.98 -12.46
N VAL A 105 -15.28 -13.18 -12.98
CA VAL A 105 -15.78 -11.96 -12.35
C VAL A 105 -17.12 -12.26 -11.70
N SER A 106 -17.27 -11.91 -10.42
CA SER A 106 -18.58 -11.90 -9.77
C SER A 106 -19.18 -10.52 -9.87
N ARG A 107 -20.44 -10.45 -10.31
CA ARG A 107 -21.23 -9.22 -10.36
C ARG A 107 -22.33 -9.25 -9.31
N SER A 108 -22.54 -8.12 -8.63
CA SER A 108 -23.70 -7.93 -7.76
C SER A 108 -24.18 -6.48 -7.80
N ASP A 109 -25.44 -6.25 -7.41
CA ASP A 109 -26.00 -4.92 -7.23
C ASP A 109 -25.26 -4.20 -6.09
N SER A 110 -24.76 -2.99 -6.36
CA SER A 110 -24.03 -2.20 -5.37
C SER A 110 -24.96 -1.45 -4.39
N GLY A 111 -26.25 -1.33 -4.73
CA GLY A 111 -27.23 -0.49 -4.05
C GLY A 111 -27.10 1.00 -4.39
N LEU A 112 -26.26 1.35 -5.37
CA LEU A 112 -26.07 2.70 -5.88
C LEU A 112 -26.76 2.87 -7.23
N VAL A 113 -26.99 4.12 -7.60
CA VAL A 113 -27.42 4.51 -8.95
C VAL A 113 -26.43 5.51 -9.53
N ASP A 114 -26.35 5.58 -10.85
CA ASP A 114 -25.58 6.59 -11.56
C ASP A 114 -26.35 7.92 -11.67
N ALA A 115 -25.80 8.89 -12.39
CA ALA A 115 -26.42 10.19 -12.64
C ALA A 115 -27.76 10.14 -13.40
N PHE A 116 -28.09 9.00 -14.01
CA PHE A 116 -29.29 8.75 -14.82
C PHE A 116 -30.30 7.80 -14.15
N ASP A 117 -30.09 7.49 -12.86
CA ASP A 117 -30.87 6.53 -12.07
C ASP A 117 -30.73 5.06 -12.54
N ASP A 118 -29.71 4.75 -13.35
CA ASP A 118 -29.40 3.38 -13.75
C ASP A 118 -28.67 2.61 -12.64
N THR A 119 -28.88 1.30 -12.60
CA THR A 119 -28.31 0.44 -11.54
C THR A 119 -26.80 0.33 -11.67
N VAL A 120 -26.08 0.70 -10.62
CA VAL A 120 -24.64 0.48 -10.53
C VAL A 120 -24.38 -0.92 -10.00
N TYR A 121 -23.57 -1.67 -10.72
CA TYR A 121 -23.04 -2.95 -10.28
C TYR A 121 -21.66 -2.81 -9.67
N VAL A 122 -21.37 -3.70 -8.72
CA VAL A 122 -20.03 -3.95 -8.21
C VAL A 122 -19.53 -5.28 -8.76
N TYR A 123 -18.30 -5.24 -9.25
CA TYR A 123 -17.60 -6.37 -9.85
C TYR A 123 -16.40 -6.73 -8.99
N GLU A 124 -16.13 -8.02 -8.85
CA GLU A 124 -14.96 -8.50 -8.08
C GLU A 124 -14.24 -9.61 -8.84
N ALA A 125 -12.90 -9.56 -8.81
CA ALA A 125 -12.05 -10.59 -9.40
C ALA A 125 -10.86 -10.89 -8.50
N THR A 126 -10.48 -12.17 -8.43
CA THR A 126 -9.20 -12.61 -7.86
C THR A 126 -8.20 -12.81 -8.98
N LEU A 127 -7.00 -12.23 -8.84
CA LEU A 127 -5.94 -12.34 -9.82
C LEU A 127 -5.27 -13.73 -9.74
N PRO A 128 -5.04 -14.41 -10.88
CA PRO A 128 -4.40 -15.72 -10.91
C PRO A 128 -2.92 -15.66 -10.52
N THR A 129 -2.29 -14.50 -10.72
CA THR A 129 -0.94 -14.17 -10.26
C THR A 129 -0.97 -12.78 -9.63
N SER A 130 -0.25 -12.59 -8.52
CA SER A 130 -0.21 -11.30 -7.84
C SER A 130 0.56 -10.26 -8.66
N VAL A 131 0.09 -9.02 -8.65
CA VAL A 131 0.84 -7.86 -9.16
C VAL A 131 1.65 -7.27 -8.02
N ILE A 132 2.95 -7.08 -8.21
CA ILE A 132 3.81 -6.46 -7.20
C ILE A 132 3.87 -4.97 -7.51
N GLN A 133 3.29 -4.16 -6.63
CA GLN A 133 3.44 -2.71 -6.65
C GLN A 133 4.47 -2.30 -5.62
N THR A 134 5.45 -1.50 -6.04
CA THR A 134 6.45 -0.91 -5.13
C THR A 134 5.78 0.18 -4.28
N GLY A 135 6.13 0.24 -3.00
CA GLY A 135 5.62 1.29 -2.11
C GLY A 135 6.09 2.68 -2.56
N ASN A 136 5.21 3.67 -2.39
CA ASN A 136 5.40 5.06 -2.78
C ASN A 136 5.70 5.25 -4.27
N SER A 137 5.29 4.31 -5.11
CA SER A 137 5.31 4.41 -6.55
C SER A 137 3.88 4.44 -7.07
N VAL A 138 3.60 5.33 -8.01
CA VAL A 138 2.32 5.36 -8.73
C VAL A 138 2.24 4.12 -9.63
N GLY A 139 1.07 3.49 -9.66
CA GLY A 139 0.70 2.48 -10.63
C GLY A 139 -0.61 2.87 -11.29
N TYR A 140 -0.93 2.23 -12.40
CA TYR A 140 -2.19 2.48 -13.12
C TYR A 140 -2.92 1.17 -13.36
N VAL A 141 -4.24 1.24 -13.36
CA VAL A 141 -5.13 0.13 -13.70
C VAL A 141 -6.05 0.54 -14.84
N SER A 142 -6.22 -0.36 -15.81
CA SER A 142 -7.22 -0.24 -16.88
C SER A 142 -8.09 -1.48 -16.89
N ILE A 143 -9.40 -1.30 -16.99
CA ILE A 143 -10.40 -2.36 -17.03
C ILE A 143 -11.29 -2.11 -18.23
N LEU A 144 -11.34 -3.08 -19.14
CA LEU A 144 -12.11 -3.04 -20.38
C LEU A 144 -13.12 -4.19 -20.36
N ASN A 145 -14.28 -4.04 -21.02
CA ASN A 145 -15.35 -5.05 -21.00
C ASN A 145 -15.72 -5.58 -22.39
N SER A 146 -14.84 -6.33 -23.03
CA SER A 146 -14.97 -6.65 -24.45
C SER A 146 -15.96 -7.78 -24.74
N PRO A 147 -16.68 -7.79 -25.88
CA PRO A 147 -16.75 -6.71 -26.87
C PRO A 147 -17.59 -5.53 -26.36
N PRO A 148 -17.42 -4.33 -26.98
CA PRO A 148 -18.19 -3.13 -26.69
C PRO A 148 -19.68 -3.40 -26.49
N ASN A 149 -20.11 -3.29 -25.24
CA ASN A 149 -21.48 -3.65 -24.84
C ASN A 149 -22.19 -2.53 -24.06
N GLY A 150 -21.59 -1.34 -23.99
CA GLY A 150 -22.17 -0.18 -23.32
C GLY A 150 -21.96 -0.19 -21.81
N TRP A 151 -20.89 -0.83 -21.34
CA TRP A 151 -20.42 -0.72 -19.97
C TRP A 151 -19.59 0.54 -19.75
N PHE A 152 -19.81 1.19 -18.61
CA PHE A 152 -19.13 2.40 -18.19
C PHE A 152 -18.62 2.22 -16.77
N TRP A 153 -17.42 2.72 -16.51
CA TRP A 153 -16.88 2.82 -15.17
C TRP A 153 -17.63 3.90 -14.39
N LEU A 154 -18.00 3.63 -13.14
CA LEU A 154 -18.61 4.64 -12.28
C LEU A 154 -17.57 5.65 -11.76
N GLN A 155 -17.94 6.92 -11.75
CA GLN A 155 -17.20 7.99 -11.08
C GLN A 155 -16.98 7.70 -9.58
N SER A 156 -15.78 8.04 -9.10
CA SER A 156 -15.43 8.05 -7.67
C SER A 156 -15.86 9.35 -6.98
N ASP A 157 -15.99 9.33 -5.65
CA ASP A 157 -16.24 10.53 -4.83
C ASP A 157 -14.98 11.40 -4.65
N THR A 158 -13.86 10.94 -5.20
CA THR A 158 -12.61 11.68 -5.36
C THR A 158 -12.55 12.37 -6.74
N SER A 159 -11.75 13.42 -6.81
CA SER A 159 -11.44 14.11 -8.07
C SER A 159 -9.95 14.01 -8.32
N ASN A 160 -9.58 13.30 -9.38
CA ASN A 160 -8.25 13.22 -9.93
C ASN A 160 -8.34 13.08 -11.45
N SER A 161 -7.20 13.01 -12.12
CA SER A 161 -7.13 12.74 -13.55
C SER A 161 -7.27 11.25 -13.84
N ASN A 162 -7.88 10.93 -14.99
CA ASN A 162 -7.85 9.63 -15.63
C ASN A 162 -7.19 9.76 -17.02
N TRP A 163 -6.76 8.63 -17.59
CA TRP A 163 -6.01 8.58 -18.84
C TRP A 163 -6.74 7.77 -19.90
N PHE A 164 -6.62 8.21 -21.15
CA PHE A 164 -7.27 7.59 -22.29
C PHE A 164 -6.28 7.29 -23.40
N ARG A 165 -6.47 6.16 -24.08
CA ARG A 165 -5.80 5.85 -25.35
C ARG A 165 -6.74 5.04 -26.24
N PHE A 166 -6.60 5.16 -27.57
CA PHE A 166 -7.45 4.40 -28.49
C PHE A 166 -6.91 3.00 -28.68
N ASP A 167 -5.68 2.84 -29.12
CA ASP A 167 -5.11 1.52 -29.40
C ASP A 167 -4.01 1.13 -28.41
N ASP A 168 -3.70 -0.17 -28.36
CA ASP A 168 -2.48 -0.63 -27.72
C ASP A 168 -1.27 0.05 -28.39
N GLN A 169 -0.34 0.53 -27.58
CA GLN A 169 0.83 1.35 -27.96
C GLN A 169 0.56 2.82 -28.26
N ASP A 170 -0.69 3.28 -28.29
CA ASP A 170 -0.95 4.70 -28.35
C ASP A 170 -0.50 5.41 -27.07
N ILE A 171 -0.05 6.64 -27.24
CA ILE A 171 0.32 7.53 -26.12
C ILE A 171 -0.94 7.83 -25.32
N TRP A 172 -0.83 7.72 -24.01
CA TRP A 172 -1.89 8.10 -23.09
C TRP A 172 -2.12 9.61 -23.09
N VAL A 173 -3.38 10.00 -23.07
CA VAL A 173 -3.80 11.38 -22.92
C VAL A 173 -4.53 11.51 -21.59
N GLU A 174 -3.98 12.33 -20.71
CA GLU A 174 -4.65 12.75 -19.48
C GLU A 174 -5.91 13.55 -19.85
N ALA A 175 -7.07 13.21 -19.29
CA ALA A 175 -8.30 13.97 -19.50
C ALA A 175 -8.29 15.27 -18.69
N VAL A 176 -7.58 16.24 -19.20
CA VAL A 176 -7.64 17.62 -18.72
C VAL A 176 -8.93 18.28 -19.22
N ASN A 177 -9.93 18.45 -18.34
CA ASN A 177 -11.24 19.11 -18.52
C ASN A 177 -12.49 18.24 -18.81
N GLU A 178 -12.40 16.92 -18.80
CA GLU A 178 -13.61 16.07 -18.86
C GLU A 178 -14.09 15.86 -17.41
N THR A 179 -15.01 16.70 -16.94
CA THR A 179 -15.84 16.50 -15.73
C THR A 179 -15.17 15.96 -14.43
N THR A 180 -13.94 16.35 -14.09
CA THR A 180 -13.35 16.30 -12.71
C THR A 180 -13.54 15.00 -11.90
N GLY A 181 -13.67 13.85 -12.56
CA GLY A 181 -14.05 12.61 -11.91
C GLY A 181 -12.98 11.54 -12.04
N ASP A 182 -12.75 10.88 -10.92
CA ASP A 182 -11.78 9.81 -10.75
C ASP A 182 -12.50 8.44 -10.93
N LEU A 183 -11.80 7.32 -11.14
CA LEU A 183 -12.47 6.03 -11.35
C LEU A 183 -12.70 5.28 -10.04
N ALA A 184 -13.91 4.74 -9.83
CA ALA A 184 -14.22 4.02 -8.60
C ALA A 184 -13.64 2.59 -8.60
N PHE A 185 -12.62 2.31 -7.80
CA PHE A 185 -12.12 0.96 -7.58
C PHE A 185 -11.43 0.75 -6.23
N GLU A 186 -11.22 -0.52 -5.93
CA GLU A 186 -10.58 -0.99 -4.72
C GLU A 186 -9.55 -2.06 -5.10
N LEU A 187 -8.34 -1.95 -4.55
CA LEU A 187 -7.32 -2.98 -4.64
C LEU A 187 -7.15 -3.62 -3.28
N ALA A 188 -7.10 -4.94 -3.28
CA ALA A 188 -6.77 -5.72 -2.10
C ALA A 188 -5.57 -6.63 -2.34
N GLY A 189 -4.79 -6.83 -1.29
CA GLY A 189 -3.51 -7.49 -1.39
C GLY A 189 -2.90 -7.81 -0.04
N VAL A 190 -1.65 -8.24 -0.11
CA VAL A 190 -0.82 -8.51 1.06
C VAL A 190 0.41 -7.62 1.01
N THR A 191 0.77 -7.03 2.16
CA THR A 191 2.00 -6.24 2.33
C THR A 191 3.11 -7.12 2.91
N PRO A 192 4.38 -6.70 2.83
CA PRO A 192 5.48 -7.33 3.55
C PRO A 192 5.14 -7.56 5.03
N PRO A 193 5.42 -8.76 5.59
CA PRO A 193 5.31 -8.99 7.02
C PRO A 193 6.32 -8.11 7.78
N VAL A 194 6.03 -7.81 9.04
CA VAL A 194 6.98 -7.08 9.90
C VAL A 194 8.30 -7.85 9.99
N GLY A 195 9.42 -7.16 9.79
CA GLY A 195 10.77 -7.77 9.78
C GLY A 195 11.28 -8.19 8.41
N ASP A 196 10.46 -8.13 7.36
CA ASP A 196 10.88 -8.24 5.96
C ASP A 196 11.40 -6.88 5.48
N TYR A 197 12.70 -6.69 5.66
CA TYR A 197 13.38 -5.42 5.41
C TYR A 197 13.73 -5.24 3.94
N ASN A 198 13.87 -6.33 3.18
CA ASN A 198 14.14 -6.26 1.74
C ASN A 198 12.85 -6.23 0.89
N ALA A 199 11.68 -6.37 1.53
CA ALA A 199 10.36 -6.38 0.93
C ALA A 199 10.15 -7.49 -0.13
N ASP A 200 10.80 -8.65 0.04
CA ASP A 200 10.62 -9.83 -0.83
C ASP A 200 9.44 -10.74 -0.40
N PHE A 201 8.68 -10.27 0.60
CA PHE A 201 7.50 -10.87 1.21
C PHE A 201 7.80 -12.11 2.06
N VAL A 202 9.06 -12.26 2.49
CA VAL A 202 9.53 -13.35 3.35
C VAL A 202 10.55 -12.81 4.35
N VAL A 203 10.36 -13.10 5.64
CA VAL A 203 11.35 -12.74 6.67
C VAL A 203 12.46 -13.77 6.71
N ASP A 204 13.67 -13.39 6.30
CA ASP A 204 14.77 -14.30 6.04
C ASP A 204 16.19 -13.77 6.33
N HIS A 205 17.21 -14.51 5.90
CA HIS A 205 18.61 -14.15 6.11
C HIS A 205 19.06 -12.92 5.31
N LYS A 206 18.43 -12.61 4.18
CA LYS A 206 18.69 -11.41 3.40
C LYS A 206 18.21 -10.17 4.16
N ASP A 207 17.10 -10.24 4.88
CA ASP A 207 16.67 -9.14 5.77
C ASP A 207 17.67 -8.89 6.89
N TYR A 208 18.15 -9.97 7.51
CA TYR A 208 19.24 -9.87 8.49
C TYR A 208 20.50 -9.25 7.88
N THR A 209 20.79 -9.55 6.62
CA THR A 209 21.93 -8.97 5.91
C THR A 209 21.74 -7.49 5.69
N LEU A 210 20.55 -7.07 5.26
CA LEU A 210 20.20 -5.66 5.13
C LEU A 210 20.27 -4.91 6.48
N TRP A 211 19.74 -5.49 7.55
CA TRP A 211 19.87 -4.93 8.90
C TRP A 211 21.33 -4.76 9.34
N LYS A 212 22.18 -5.77 9.14
CA LYS A 212 23.61 -5.67 9.46
C LYS A 212 24.28 -4.56 8.67
N ASP A 213 23.99 -4.46 7.38
CA ASP A 213 24.62 -3.51 6.47
C ASP A 213 24.18 -2.06 6.77
N THR A 214 23.01 -1.89 7.39
CA THR A 214 22.45 -0.59 7.77
C THR A 214 22.51 -0.31 9.28
N PHE A 215 23.13 -1.17 10.09
CA PHE A 215 23.18 -1.02 11.54
C PHE A 215 23.80 0.32 11.97
N GLY A 216 23.10 1.05 12.82
CA GLY A 216 23.45 2.38 13.31
C GLY A 216 23.04 3.52 12.37
N SER A 217 22.36 3.23 11.26
CA SER A 217 21.85 4.24 10.32
C SER A 217 20.69 5.02 10.92
N THR A 218 20.61 6.32 10.57
CA THR A 218 19.47 7.21 10.83
C THR A 218 18.91 7.82 9.55
N THR A 219 19.32 7.30 8.39
CA THR A 219 18.97 7.85 7.07
C THR A 219 18.57 6.75 6.08
N LEU A 220 19.24 5.61 6.10
CA LEU A 220 18.81 4.38 5.46
C LEU A 220 17.98 3.58 6.47
N LEU A 221 16.66 3.71 6.40
CA LEU A 221 15.71 3.18 7.39
C LEU A 221 14.96 1.93 6.89
N ALA A 222 15.45 1.26 5.84
CA ALA A 222 14.79 0.06 5.32
C ALA A 222 14.69 -1.08 6.36
N ALA A 223 15.63 -1.11 7.32
CA ALA A 223 15.64 -2.06 8.44
C ALA A 223 15.23 -1.45 9.79
N ASP A 224 14.55 -0.30 9.79
CA ASP A 224 13.92 0.30 10.97
C ASP A 224 12.54 -0.36 11.18
N GLY A 225 12.56 -1.54 11.82
CA GLY A 225 11.38 -2.36 12.03
C GLY A 225 10.47 -1.87 13.16
N ASN A 226 10.97 -1.02 14.06
CA ASN A 226 10.18 -0.42 15.14
C ASN A 226 9.65 0.99 14.83
N GLY A 227 10.14 1.62 13.75
CA GLY A 227 9.73 2.94 13.26
C GLY A 227 10.25 4.12 14.09
N ASP A 228 11.39 3.98 14.78
CA ASP A 228 11.96 5.02 15.65
C ASP A 228 13.00 5.93 14.96
N ASN A 229 13.17 5.75 13.65
CA ASN A 229 14.14 6.42 12.78
C ASN A 229 15.61 6.07 13.08
N HIS A 230 15.87 4.94 13.72
CA HIS A 230 17.21 4.37 13.91
C HIS A 230 17.19 2.89 13.57
N VAL A 231 18.23 2.40 12.89
CA VAL A 231 18.42 0.95 12.69
C VAL A 231 19.34 0.45 13.80
N ASP A 232 18.80 -0.26 14.78
CA ASP A 232 19.57 -0.74 15.93
C ASP A 232 19.18 -2.15 16.42
N LEU A 233 19.48 -2.46 17.69
CA LEU A 233 19.19 -3.76 18.28
C LEU A 233 17.70 -4.03 18.49
N ALA A 234 16.86 -3.00 18.58
CA ALA A 234 15.41 -3.15 18.66
C ALA A 234 14.87 -3.77 17.35
N ASP A 235 15.36 -3.31 16.20
CA ASP A 235 14.96 -3.85 14.90
C ASP A 235 15.45 -5.27 14.68
N TYR A 236 16.61 -5.61 15.23
CA TYR A 236 17.05 -6.99 15.25
C TYR A 236 16.05 -7.91 15.96
N VAL A 237 15.50 -7.46 17.09
CA VAL A 237 14.50 -8.21 17.84
C VAL A 237 13.20 -8.31 17.04
N VAL A 238 12.81 -7.25 16.32
CA VAL A 238 11.66 -7.27 15.40
C VAL A 238 11.85 -8.35 14.32
N TRP A 239 12.96 -8.35 13.59
CA TRP A 239 13.27 -9.37 12.59
C TRP A 239 13.26 -10.78 13.19
N ARG A 240 13.98 -10.98 14.30
CA ARG A 240 14.13 -12.30 14.92
C ARG A 240 12.79 -12.87 15.39
N ASN A 241 11.90 -12.03 15.92
CA ASN A 241 10.58 -12.46 16.37
C ASN A 241 9.67 -12.87 15.20
N ASN A 242 9.93 -12.38 14.00
CA ASN A 242 9.15 -12.66 12.80
C ASN A 242 9.86 -13.59 11.81
N LEU A 243 11.02 -14.15 12.16
CA LEU A 243 11.80 -15.02 11.26
C LEU A 243 10.97 -16.19 10.73
N GLY A 244 10.90 -16.32 9.41
CA GLY A 244 10.10 -17.33 8.72
C GLY A 244 8.65 -16.92 8.44
N ALA A 245 8.21 -15.72 8.86
CA ALA A 245 6.95 -15.17 8.40
C ALA A 245 7.00 -14.92 6.89
N SER A 246 5.89 -15.17 6.19
CA SER A 246 5.75 -14.91 4.77
C SER A 246 4.34 -14.47 4.45
N ALA A 247 4.22 -13.45 3.61
CA ALA A 247 2.94 -13.03 3.05
C ALA A 247 2.59 -13.93 1.86
N VAL A 248 1.92 -15.05 2.17
CA VAL A 248 1.33 -15.94 1.15
C VAL A 248 -0.03 -15.38 0.77
N ALA A 249 -0.21 -15.02 -0.50
CA ALA A 249 -1.53 -14.83 -1.07
C ALA A 249 -2.26 -16.18 -1.05
N LEU A 250 -3.14 -16.40 -0.07
CA LEU A 250 -3.91 -17.64 0.01
C LEU A 250 -4.76 -17.76 -1.25
N ARG A 251 -4.55 -18.83 -2.01
CA ARG A 251 -5.50 -19.25 -3.05
C ARG A 251 -6.74 -19.79 -2.35
N SER A 252 -7.80 -19.00 -2.25
CA SER A 252 -9.11 -19.56 -1.92
C SER A 252 -9.66 -20.24 -3.18
N ASN A 253 -9.25 -21.47 -3.41
CA ASN A 253 -10.03 -22.40 -4.23
C ASN A 253 -9.90 -23.81 -3.66
N VAL A 254 -10.61 -24.05 -2.56
CA VAL A 254 -10.97 -25.41 -2.11
C VAL A 254 -12.50 -25.46 -2.02
N TYR A 255 -13.15 -25.53 -3.18
CA TYR A 255 -14.51 -26.07 -3.26
C TYR A 255 -14.38 -27.56 -3.52
N GLY A 256 -14.63 -28.37 -2.49
CA GLY A 256 -14.53 -29.84 -2.56
C GLY A 256 -13.64 -30.43 -1.47
N ALA A 257 -14.06 -30.29 -0.21
CA ALA A 257 -13.46 -31.02 0.88
C ALA A 257 -13.68 -32.53 0.70
N THR A 258 -12.61 -33.26 0.41
CA THR A 258 -12.44 -34.63 0.90
C THR A 258 -11.09 -34.70 1.61
N THR A 259 -11.16 -34.99 2.90
CA THR A 259 -10.09 -35.28 3.85
C THR A 259 -8.86 -35.97 3.24
N ASP A 260 -7.74 -35.24 3.16
CA ASP A 260 -6.43 -35.75 3.56
C ASP A 260 -5.45 -34.59 3.84
N THR A 261 -5.51 -34.05 5.06
CA THR A 261 -4.58 -33.01 5.53
C THR A 261 -3.27 -33.62 5.99
N THR A 262 -2.37 -34.01 5.07
CA THR A 262 -0.93 -34.25 5.39
C THR A 262 0.04 -34.04 4.23
N SER A 263 -0.26 -33.20 3.24
CA SER A 263 0.70 -32.94 2.17
C SER A 263 0.38 -31.62 1.51
N PHE A 264 1.01 -30.52 1.94
CA PHE A 264 1.46 -29.38 1.11
C PHE A 264 2.15 -28.33 1.99
N MET A 265 3.34 -28.66 2.49
CA MET A 265 4.36 -27.67 2.89
C MET A 265 5.73 -28.24 2.51
N SER A 266 6.00 -28.32 1.21
CA SER A 266 7.37 -28.42 0.70
C SER A 266 7.66 -27.16 -0.12
N GLY A 267 7.49 -26.01 0.51
CA GLY A 267 8.27 -24.83 0.15
C GLY A 267 9.71 -25.09 0.60
N THR A 268 10.66 -24.87 -0.31
CA THR A 268 12.11 -24.91 -0.07
C THR A 268 12.49 -24.55 1.36
N ALA A 269 13.31 -25.38 2.00
CA ALA A 269 13.85 -25.13 3.34
C ALA A 269 14.45 -23.73 3.43
N HIS A 270 13.65 -22.80 3.94
CA HIS A 270 14.06 -21.45 4.26
C HIS A 270 15.02 -21.55 5.42
N GLN A 271 16.22 -20.99 5.31
CA GLN A 271 17.25 -21.15 6.34
C GLN A 271 16.76 -20.57 7.68
N THR A 272 16.28 -21.44 8.57
CA THR A 272 15.90 -21.12 9.96
C THR A 272 17.11 -20.98 10.89
N ASN A 273 18.32 -21.06 10.34
CA ASN A 273 19.56 -20.90 11.10
C ASN A 273 19.68 -19.44 11.52
N VAL A 274 19.27 -19.15 12.75
CA VAL A 274 19.49 -17.87 13.41
C VAL A 274 20.99 -17.57 13.41
N PRO A 275 21.48 -16.57 12.65
CA PRO A 275 22.84 -16.12 12.78
C PRO A 275 22.88 -15.32 14.08
N GLU A 276 23.48 -15.87 15.12
CA GLU A 276 23.78 -15.05 16.28
C GLU A 276 24.77 -13.95 15.84
N PRO A 277 24.50 -12.66 16.10
CA PRO A 277 25.56 -11.68 16.17
C PRO A 277 26.46 -12.20 17.28
N SER A 278 27.61 -12.78 16.93
CA SER A 278 28.50 -13.48 17.87
C SER A 278 28.52 -12.73 19.20
N ALA A 279 28.07 -13.35 20.29
CA ALA A 279 27.88 -12.67 21.59
C ALA A 279 29.11 -11.86 22.03
N VAL A 280 30.30 -12.23 21.54
CA VAL A 280 31.57 -11.51 21.63
C VAL A 280 31.52 -10.09 21.06
N LYS A 281 30.91 -9.85 19.90
CA LYS A 281 30.73 -8.52 19.30
C LYS A 281 29.75 -7.65 20.11
N LEU A 282 28.68 -8.25 20.65
CA LEU A 282 27.74 -7.56 21.53
C LEU A 282 28.42 -7.11 22.84
N LEU A 283 29.25 -7.96 23.41
CA LEU A 283 30.03 -7.67 24.61
C LEU A 283 31.07 -6.57 24.33
N TYR A 284 31.78 -6.63 23.20
CA TYR A 284 32.74 -5.61 22.80
C TYR A 284 32.08 -4.24 22.59
N LEU A 285 30.90 -4.20 21.95
CA LEU A 285 30.17 -2.96 21.70
C LEU A 285 29.62 -2.35 23.01
N CYS A 286 29.10 -3.18 23.92
CA CYS A 286 28.69 -2.74 25.26
C CYS A 286 29.87 -2.16 26.06
N ILE A 287 31.03 -2.82 26.00
CA ILE A 287 32.26 -2.33 26.64
C ILE A 287 32.71 -1.01 26.02
N LEU A 288 32.66 -0.87 24.70
CA LEU A 288 33.01 0.38 23.99
C LEU A 288 32.10 1.55 24.39
N LEU A 289 30.77 1.32 24.42
CA LEU A 289 29.80 2.35 24.83
C LEU A 289 29.98 2.75 26.31
N LEU A 290 30.28 1.80 27.19
CA LEU A 290 30.60 2.08 28.60
C LEU A 290 31.92 2.85 28.76
N LEU A 291 32.93 2.58 27.92
CA LEU A 291 34.22 3.27 27.93
C LEU A 291 34.10 4.70 27.37
N VAL A 292 33.32 4.92 26.31
CA VAL A 292 33.05 6.27 25.79
C VAL A 292 32.32 7.10 26.85
N ARG A 293 31.29 6.53 27.49
CA ARG A 293 30.53 7.19 28.57
C ARG A 293 31.40 7.52 29.78
N SER A 294 32.39 6.70 30.12
CA SER A 294 33.31 6.98 31.24
C SER A 294 34.29 8.11 30.91
N ARG A 295 34.76 8.20 29.66
CA ARG A 295 35.64 9.30 29.23
C ARG A 295 34.95 10.66 29.19
N PHE A 296 33.68 10.71 28.75
CA PHE A 296 32.89 11.95 28.80
C PHE A 296 32.66 12.45 30.24
N LYS A 297 32.36 11.56 31.19
CA LYS A 297 32.22 11.94 32.62
C LYS A 297 33.52 12.51 33.21
N ASN A 298 34.67 12.00 32.79
CA ASN A 298 35.97 12.47 33.28
C ASN A 298 36.39 13.79 32.64
N ALA A 299 36.07 14.03 31.36
CA ALA A 299 36.31 15.30 30.68
C ALA A 299 35.47 16.46 31.25
N VAL A 300 34.22 16.20 31.63
CA VAL A 300 33.35 17.21 32.27
C VAL A 300 33.83 17.56 33.70
N LYS A 301 34.48 16.62 34.40
CA LYS A 301 35.10 16.88 35.71
C LYS A 301 36.39 17.71 35.61
N SER A 302 37.21 17.54 34.57
CA SER A 302 38.48 18.26 34.45
C SER A 302 38.32 19.73 34.07
N GLN A 303 37.21 20.12 33.41
CA GLN A 303 36.94 21.53 33.08
C GLN A 303 36.37 22.37 34.22
N ARG A 304 35.98 21.78 35.36
CA ARG A 304 35.44 22.52 36.52
C ARG A 304 36.50 23.02 37.52
N PHE A 305 37.80 22.89 37.23
CA PHE A 305 38.87 23.19 38.20
C PHE A 305 40.01 24.06 37.63
N SER A 306 39.69 25.22 37.04
CA SER A 306 40.70 26.26 36.78
C SER A 306 40.12 27.68 36.72
N TRP A 307 39.51 28.16 37.80
CA TRP A 307 39.30 29.60 38.01
C TRP A 307 40.12 30.07 39.22
N ARG A 308 41.26 30.72 38.96
CA ARG A 308 42.06 31.45 39.98
C ARG A 308 41.84 32.95 39.77
N PRO A 309 41.44 33.73 40.79
CA PRO A 309 41.29 35.15 40.65
C PRO A 309 42.66 35.87 40.63
N SER A 310 42.76 36.84 39.73
CA SER A 310 43.92 37.73 39.50
C SER A 310 44.27 38.58 40.74
N ARG A 311 45.56 38.66 41.08
CA ARG A 311 46.09 39.54 42.15
C ARG A 311 46.10 41.00 41.69
N SER A 312 45.46 41.85 42.48
CA SER A 312 45.49 43.32 42.41
C SER A 312 46.92 43.88 42.56
N ILE A 313 47.33 44.71 41.60
CA ILE A 313 48.50 45.59 41.68
C ILE A 313 48.03 46.94 42.25
N LYS A 314 48.59 47.36 43.39
CA LYS A 314 48.45 48.71 43.93
C LYS A 314 49.68 49.53 43.52
N THR A 315 49.49 50.51 42.64
CA THR A 315 50.48 51.55 42.35
C THR A 315 50.24 52.76 43.28
N LYS A 316 51.32 53.21 43.88
CA LYS A 316 51.42 54.33 44.84
C LYS A 316 51.59 55.63 44.03
N VAL A 317 50.80 56.65 44.31
CA VAL A 317 50.99 58.01 43.75
C VAL A 317 51.21 58.96 44.91
N THR A 318 52.34 59.68 44.85
CA THR A 318 52.65 60.91 45.59
C THR A 318 52.02 62.10 44.92
#